data_AF-A0A2N1MT78-F1
#
_entry.id   AF-A0A2N1MT78-F1
#
_cell.length_a   1.000
_cell.length_b   1.000
_cell.length_c   1.000
_cell.angle_alpha   90.00
_cell.angle_beta   90.00
_cell.angle_gamma   90.00
#
_symmetry.space_group_name_H-M   'P 1'
#
loop_
_entity.id
_entity.type
_entity.pdbx_description
1 polymer ?
#
loop_
_entity_poly.entity_id
_entity_poly.type
_entity_poly.pdbx_seq_one_letter_code
_entity_poly.pdbx_strand_id
1 'polypeptide(L)'
;DGTQLKQPNCVSLEIGEIPATNKMVSALIVNPKNNQAIKRNTPFTVDTKVIGLSTGFFSDPAVDYYQIQQTLDGGGQIQGHSHITIQKIDGNNAPDPTVFAFFKGLNDAAKNGVLSVNVDTGLPQKGTYRICTMNSSNSHQPVVMPVAQRGAQDDCI
;
A
#
# COMPACT_ATOMS: atom_id res chain seq x y z
N ASP A 1 13.16 18.57 -6.69
CA ASP A 1 12.09 19.43 -6.13
C ASP A 1 10.94 18.60 -5.56
N GLY A 2 11.06 17.27 -5.48
CA GLY A 2 10.05 16.40 -4.88
C GLY A 2 8.77 16.22 -5.66
N THR A 3 8.71 16.79 -6.86
CA THR A 3 7.67 16.45 -7.81
C THR A 3 7.84 15.02 -8.29
N GLN A 4 6.71 14.31 -8.41
CA GLN A 4 6.68 13.00 -9.05
C GLN A 4 7.16 13.11 -10.51
N LEU A 5 8.41 12.72 -10.75
CA LEU A 5 8.99 12.70 -12.09
C LEU A 5 8.59 11.41 -12.82
N LYS A 6 8.15 11.54 -14.07
CA LYS A 6 7.77 10.40 -14.94
C LYS A 6 8.89 9.98 -15.90
N GLN A 7 10.06 10.59 -15.77
CA GLN A 7 11.27 10.32 -16.56
C GLN A 7 12.35 9.74 -15.64
N PRO A 8 13.35 9.01 -16.17
CA PRO A 8 14.42 8.46 -15.37
C PRO A 8 15.12 9.54 -14.52
N ASN A 9 15.17 9.32 -13.22
CA ASN A 9 15.84 10.19 -12.26
C ASN A 9 16.41 9.36 -11.11
N CYS A 10 17.39 9.92 -10.39
CA CYS A 10 17.90 9.34 -9.16
C CYS A 10 17.25 10.03 -7.95
N VAL A 11 16.85 9.24 -6.95
CA VAL A 11 16.57 9.75 -5.61
C VAL A 11 17.89 9.89 -4.88
N SER A 12 18.25 11.10 -4.45
CA SER A 12 19.53 11.41 -3.79
C SER A 12 19.47 11.35 -2.27
N LEU A 13 18.32 11.02 -1.69
CA LEU A 13 18.09 10.96 -0.25
C LEU A 13 18.51 9.60 0.32
N GLU A 14 19.05 9.60 1.54
CA GLU A 14 19.25 8.38 2.30
C GLU A 14 17.91 7.66 2.55
N ILE A 15 17.94 6.33 2.59
CA ILE A 15 16.72 5.50 2.74
C ILE A 15 15.98 5.79 4.05
N GLY A 16 16.74 6.07 5.12
CA GLY A 16 16.22 6.37 6.45
C GLY A 16 16.39 5.24 7.47
N GLU A 17 15.63 5.33 8.55
CA GLU A 17 15.71 4.45 9.71
C GLU A 17 15.13 3.06 9.45
N ILE A 18 15.73 2.02 10.03
CA ILE A 18 15.29 0.63 9.88
C ILE A 18 14.65 0.16 11.20
N PRO A 19 13.43 -0.40 11.20
CA PRO A 19 12.80 -0.90 12.41
C PRO A 19 13.50 -2.15 12.95
N ALA A 20 13.27 -2.48 14.22
CA ALA A 20 13.66 -3.77 14.77
C ALA A 20 12.84 -4.93 14.15
N THR A 21 13.34 -6.17 14.19
CA THR A 21 12.68 -7.34 13.57
C THR A 21 11.25 -7.56 14.10
N ASN A 22 10.98 -7.29 15.38
CA ASN A 22 9.64 -7.40 15.98
C ASN A 22 8.72 -6.20 15.67
N LYS A 23 9.17 -5.24 14.85
CA LYS A 23 8.42 -4.07 14.36
C LYS A 23 8.30 -4.06 12.84
N MET A 24 8.63 -5.17 12.17
CA MET A 24 8.44 -5.30 10.73
C MET A 24 6.97 -5.15 10.33
N VAL A 25 6.77 -4.53 9.17
CA VAL A 25 5.47 -4.29 8.56
C VAL A 25 4.92 -5.56 7.94
N SER A 26 3.63 -5.81 8.16
CA SER A 26 2.86 -6.83 7.45
C SER A 26 1.42 -6.37 7.32
N ALA A 27 0.84 -6.58 6.15
CA ALA A 27 -0.58 -6.39 5.89
C ALA A 27 -1.28 -7.73 5.61
N LEU A 28 -2.59 -7.75 5.83
CA LEU A 28 -3.48 -8.85 5.45
C LEU A 28 -4.85 -8.28 5.09
N ILE A 29 -5.30 -8.53 3.85
CA ILE A 29 -6.64 -8.18 3.39
C ILE A 29 -7.61 -9.22 3.98
N VAL A 30 -8.56 -8.75 4.80
CA VAL A 30 -9.54 -9.61 5.48
C VAL A 30 -10.94 -9.50 4.90
N ASN A 31 -11.17 -8.46 4.10
CA ASN A 31 -12.40 -8.24 3.34
C ASN A 31 -12.04 -7.52 2.04
N PRO A 32 -12.57 -7.93 0.87
CA PRO A 32 -13.28 -9.19 0.66
C PRO A 32 -12.41 -10.41 0.98
N LYS A 33 -13.01 -11.60 1.10
CA LYS A 33 -12.22 -12.84 1.22
C LYS A 33 -11.53 -13.16 -0.11
N ASN A 34 -10.40 -13.86 -0.05
CA ASN A 34 -9.77 -14.41 -1.26
C ASN A 34 -10.77 -15.24 -2.07
N ASN A 35 -10.80 -15.04 -3.39
CA ASN A 35 -11.74 -15.63 -4.35
C ASN A 35 -13.23 -15.29 -4.12
N GLN A 36 -13.56 -14.31 -3.27
CA GLN A 36 -14.96 -13.89 -3.09
C GLN A 36 -15.53 -13.34 -4.40
N ALA A 37 -16.65 -13.93 -4.85
CA ALA A 37 -17.39 -13.42 -5.98
C ALA A 37 -18.14 -12.13 -5.59
N ILE A 38 -17.86 -11.03 -6.30
CA ILE A 38 -18.53 -9.75 -6.14
C ILE A 38 -19.32 -9.46 -7.40
N LYS A 39 -20.60 -9.09 -7.25
CA LYS A 39 -21.44 -8.73 -8.39
C LYS A 39 -20.91 -7.44 -9.03
N ARG A 40 -20.87 -7.40 -10.37
CA ARG A 40 -20.47 -6.21 -11.14
C ARG A 40 -21.24 -4.97 -10.68
N ASN A 41 -20.57 -3.82 -10.66
CA ASN A 41 -21.15 -2.51 -10.26
C ASN A 41 -21.83 -2.54 -8.88
N THR A 42 -21.40 -3.44 -7.99
CA THR A 42 -21.91 -3.51 -6.62
C THR A 42 -20.84 -2.92 -5.69
N PRO A 43 -21.20 -1.93 -4.85
CA PRO A 43 -20.27 -1.38 -3.88
C PRO A 43 -19.77 -2.46 -2.93
N PHE A 44 -18.50 -2.36 -2.52
CA PHE A 44 -17.92 -3.20 -1.49
C PHE A 44 -16.81 -2.44 -0.76
N THR A 45 -16.37 -2.99 0.36
CA THR A 45 -15.29 -2.43 1.18
C THR A 45 -14.08 -3.35 1.11
N VAL A 46 -12.90 -2.77 1.11
CA VAL A 46 -11.63 -3.47 1.33
C VAL A 46 -11.13 -3.13 2.72
N ASP A 47 -11.02 -4.14 3.57
CA ASP A 47 -10.49 -4.01 4.94
C ASP A 47 -9.16 -4.74 5.04
N THR A 48 -8.16 -4.03 5.53
CA THR A 48 -6.79 -4.51 5.65
C THR A 48 -6.34 -4.39 7.09
N LYS A 49 -5.93 -5.50 7.69
CA LYS A 49 -5.18 -5.49 8.95
C LYS A 49 -3.75 -5.12 8.66
N VAL A 50 -3.18 -4.20 9.44
CA VAL A 50 -1.77 -3.80 9.32
C VAL A 50 -1.10 -3.81 10.68
N ILE A 51 0.13 -4.31 10.73
CA ILE A 51 1.00 -4.30 11.91
C ILE A 51 2.36 -3.72 11.57
N GLY A 52 3.07 -3.16 12.55
CA GLY A 52 4.43 -2.64 12.38
C GLY A 52 4.53 -1.31 11.63
N LEU A 53 3.39 -0.75 11.20
CA LEU A 53 3.29 0.52 10.50
C LEU A 53 2.50 1.51 11.38
N SER A 54 3.14 2.64 11.68
CA SER A 54 2.48 3.82 12.24
C SER A 54 1.78 4.54 11.07
N THR A 55 0.51 4.22 10.86
CA THR A 55 -0.31 4.75 9.75
C THR A 55 -0.76 6.18 9.99
N GLY A 56 -1.03 6.93 8.92
CA GLY A 56 -1.53 8.30 8.98
C GLY A 56 -0.50 9.35 8.57
N PHE A 57 0.65 8.91 8.07
CA PHE A 57 1.72 9.78 7.58
C PHE A 57 1.77 9.72 6.06
N PHE A 58 1.30 10.79 5.44
CA PHE A 58 1.23 10.96 4.00
C PHE A 58 1.75 12.36 3.65
N SER A 59 2.81 12.44 2.88
CA SER A 59 3.28 13.70 2.29
C SER A 59 2.61 13.96 0.94
N ASP A 60 2.62 15.20 0.45
CA ASP A 60 2.01 15.51 -0.84
C ASP A 60 2.91 14.99 -1.99
N PRO A 61 2.47 14.02 -2.83
CA PRO A 61 3.29 13.49 -3.92
C PRO A 61 3.61 14.52 -5.02
N ALA A 62 2.93 15.68 -5.05
CA ALA A 62 3.26 16.75 -5.98
C ALA A 62 4.57 17.48 -5.62
N VAL A 63 4.99 17.42 -4.36
CA VAL A 63 6.14 18.21 -3.84
C VAL A 63 7.08 17.44 -2.92
N ASP A 64 6.68 16.28 -2.37
CA ASP A 64 7.46 15.51 -1.38
C ASP A 64 7.72 14.05 -1.80
N TYR A 65 7.51 13.69 -3.07
CA TYR A 65 7.69 12.32 -3.56
C TYR A 65 9.17 11.89 -3.46
N TYR A 66 9.43 10.87 -2.62
CA TYR A 66 10.77 10.41 -2.27
C TYR A 66 11.72 11.49 -1.73
N GLN A 67 11.17 12.53 -1.07
CA GLN A 67 11.98 13.61 -0.46
C GLN A 67 12.15 13.52 1.05
N ILE A 68 11.47 12.57 1.70
CA ILE A 68 11.56 12.36 3.14
C ILE A 68 12.12 10.96 3.38
N GLN A 69 13.10 10.83 4.26
CA GLN A 69 13.65 9.53 4.60
C GLN A 69 12.62 8.73 5.42
N GLN A 70 12.74 7.40 5.43
CA GLN A 70 11.91 6.59 6.31
C GLN A 70 12.20 6.96 7.77
N THR A 71 11.16 7.23 8.56
CA THR A 71 11.30 7.55 9.98
C THR A 71 10.53 6.55 10.83
N LEU A 72 10.98 6.34 12.07
CA LEU A 72 10.29 5.55 13.07
C LEU A 72 9.52 6.45 14.05
N ASP A 73 8.41 5.97 14.58
CA ASP A 73 7.73 6.61 15.71
C ASP A 73 8.42 6.28 17.04
N GLY A 74 7.94 6.86 18.15
CA GLY A 74 8.49 6.58 19.49
C GLY A 74 8.39 5.11 19.94
N GLY A 75 7.61 4.28 19.22
CA GLY A 75 7.50 2.83 19.43
C GLY A 75 8.34 1.99 18.46
N GLY A 76 9.15 2.63 17.60
CA GLY A 76 10.02 1.98 16.62
C GLY A 76 9.29 1.45 15.38
N GLN A 77 8.05 1.88 15.12
CA GLN A 77 7.30 1.52 13.91
C GLN A 77 7.52 2.54 12.80
N ILE A 78 7.55 2.09 11.55
CA ILE A 78 7.73 3.00 10.41
C ILE A 78 6.53 3.95 10.33
N GLN A 79 6.79 5.26 10.21
CA GLN A 79 5.78 6.27 9.93
C GLN A 79 5.45 6.26 8.44
N GLY A 80 4.20 5.94 8.10
CA GLY A 80 3.79 5.84 6.71
C GLY A 80 2.29 5.68 6.48
N HIS A 81 1.95 5.13 5.32
CA HIS A 81 0.59 4.91 4.87
C HIS A 81 0.52 3.69 3.93
N SER A 82 -0.68 3.21 3.63
CA SER A 82 -0.89 2.12 2.67
C SER A 82 -1.75 2.61 1.52
N HIS A 83 -1.60 1.99 0.35
CA HIS A 83 -2.56 2.09 -0.75
C HIS A 83 -3.31 0.78 -0.93
N ILE A 84 -4.47 0.84 -1.58
CA ILE A 84 -5.15 -0.32 -2.17
C ILE A 84 -5.16 -0.14 -3.68
N THR A 85 -4.70 -1.17 -4.40
CA THR A 85 -4.81 -1.27 -5.85
C THR A 85 -5.63 -2.50 -6.21
N ILE A 86 -6.58 -2.33 -7.14
CA ILE A 86 -7.35 -3.42 -7.71
C ILE A 86 -7.05 -3.47 -9.19
N GLN A 87 -6.47 -4.57 -9.64
CA GLN A 87 -6.10 -4.77 -11.04
C GLN A 87 -6.80 -5.99 -11.58
N LYS A 88 -7.32 -5.88 -12.80
CA LYS A 88 -7.80 -7.04 -13.53
C LYS A 88 -6.58 -7.87 -13.95
N ILE A 89 -6.65 -9.18 -13.74
CA ILE A 89 -5.62 -10.11 -14.17
C ILE A 89 -6.20 -11.08 -15.20
N ASP A 90 -5.35 -11.52 -16.12
CA ASP A 90 -5.71 -12.48 -17.16
C ASP A 90 -4.54 -13.47 -17.35
N GLY A 91 -4.81 -14.74 -17.03
CA GLY A 91 -3.81 -15.80 -17.05
C GLY A 91 -2.65 -15.58 -16.06
N ASN A 92 -1.44 -15.93 -16.51
CA ASN A 92 -0.23 -16.00 -15.67
C ASN A 92 0.78 -14.88 -16.00
N ASN A 93 0.31 -13.76 -16.56
CA ASN A 93 1.18 -12.63 -16.90
C ASN A 93 1.23 -11.62 -15.74
N ALA A 94 2.37 -10.95 -15.59
CA ALA A 94 2.44 -9.77 -14.74
C ALA A 94 1.49 -8.69 -15.32
N PRO A 95 0.57 -8.13 -14.54
CA PRO A 95 -0.31 -7.08 -15.05
C PRO A 95 0.45 -5.77 -15.20
N ASP A 96 0.03 -4.98 -16.17
CA ASP A 96 0.59 -3.65 -16.44
C ASP A 96 0.43 -2.76 -15.19
N PRO A 97 1.51 -2.26 -14.58
CA PRO A 97 1.45 -1.44 -13.37
C PRO A 97 0.83 -0.06 -13.62
N THR A 98 0.64 0.36 -14.88
CA THR A 98 -0.02 1.62 -15.25
C THR A 98 -1.55 1.48 -15.38
N VAL A 99 -2.08 0.26 -15.34
CA VAL A 99 -3.51 -0.04 -15.52
C VAL A 99 -4.10 -0.62 -14.24
N PHE A 100 -5.10 0.05 -13.68
CA PHE A 100 -5.85 -0.40 -12.51
C PHE A 100 -7.35 -0.10 -12.67
N ALA A 101 -8.19 -0.93 -12.04
CA ALA A 101 -9.63 -0.72 -11.97
C ALA A 101 -10.02 0.17 -10.78
N PHE A 102 -9.20 0.19 -9.73
CA PHE A 102 -9.34 1.05 -8.56
C PHE A 102 -7.98 1.31 -7.92
N PHE A 103 -7.76 2.53 -7.45
CA PHE A 103 -6.60 2.92 -6.65
C PHE A 103 -7.06 3.90 -5.56
N LYS A 104 -6.56 3.71 -4.33
CA LYS A 104 -6.75 4.68 -3.26
C LYS A 104 -5.58 4.68 -2.29
N GLY A 105 -5.05 5.87 -2.00
CA GLY A 105 -4.18 6.09 -0.85
C GLY A 105 -4.99 6.23 0.45
N LEU A 106 -4.53 5.55 1.50
CA LEU A 106 -5.17 5.51 2.82
C LEU A 106 -4.39 6.43 3.77
N ASN A 107 -4.81 7.69 3.82
CA ASN A 107 -4.05 8.77 4.48
C ASN A 107 -4.34 8.88 5.98
N ASP A 108 -5.38 8.21 6.47
CA ASP A 108 -5.79 8.25 7.86
C ASP A 108 -5.11 7.15 8.69
N ALA A 109 -5.03 7.36 10.00
CA ALA A 109 -4.59 6.32 10.93
C ALA A 109 -5.57 5.14 10.93
N ALA A 110 -5.02 3.92 11.01
CA ALA A 110 -5.76 2.69 11.15
C ALA A 110 -6.59 2.70 12.44
N LYS A 111 -7.86 2.30 12.34
CA LYS A 111 -8.75 2.17 13.49
C LYS A 111 -8.64 0.74 14.01
N ASN A 112 -8.10 0.58 15.22
CA ASN A 112 -7.84 -0.72 15.84
C ASN A 112 -6.99 -1.66 14.94
N GLY A 113 -5.99 -1.09 14.26
CA GLY A 113 -5.10 -1.83 13.35
C GLY A 113 -5.75 -2.21 12.00
N VAL A 114 -6.91 -1.64 11.67
CA VAL A 114 -7.60 -1.85 10.39
C VAL A 114 -7.64 -0.56 9.58
N LEU A 115 -7.21 -0.66 8.33
CA LEU A 115 -7.43 0.34 7.29
C LEU A 115 -8.60 -0.13 6.42
N SER A 116 -9.52 0.78 6.09
CA SER A 116 -10.76 0.46 5.38
C SER A 116 -11.00 1.46 4.26
N VAL A 117 -11.41 0.97 3.08
CA VAL A 117 -11.74 1.79 1.92
C VAL A 117 -12.95 1.24 1.18
N ASN A 118 -13.83 2.12 0.74
CA ASN A 118 -14.96 1.76 -0.09
C ASN A 118 -14.61 1.85 -1.58
N VAL A 119 -15.05 0.84 -2.33
CA VAL A 119 -15.12 0.85 -3.79
C VAL A 119 -16.57 1.18 -4.15
N ASP A 120 -16.92 2.46 -4.07
CA ASP A 120 -18.32 2.93 -4.01
C ASP A 120 -19.16 2.54 -5.23
N THR A 121 -18.55 2.43 -6.40
CA THR A 121 -19.25 2.06 -7.65
C THR A 121 -19.07 0.58 -8.02
N GLY A 122 -18.32 -0.18 -7.23
CA GLY A 122 -17.89 -1.53 -7.57
C GLY A 122 -16.96 -1.58 -8.79
N LEU A 123 -16.83 -2.78 -9.39
CA LEU A 123 -16.00 -2.99 -10.58
C LEU A 123 -16.86 -3.17 -11.84
N PRO A 124 -16.56 -2.45 -12.95
CA PRO A 124 -17.43 -2.44 -14.13
C PRO A 124 -17.21 -3.60 -15.10
N GLN A 125 -16.02 -4.18 -15.15
CA GLN A 125 -15.75 -5.33 -16.03
C GLN A 125 -15.94 -6.65 -15.27
N LYS A 126 -16.28 -7.71 -16.01
CA LYS A 126 -16.22 -9.08 -15.47
C LYS A 126 -14.78 -9.59 -15.61
N GLY A 127 -14.35 -10.44 -14.68
CA GLY A 127 -13.06 -11.12 -14.74
C GLY A 127 -12.53 -11.42 -13.34
N THR A 128 -11.31 -11.96 -13.32
CA THR A 128 -10.54 -12.13 -12.09
C THR A 128 -9.78 -10.84 -11.81
N TYR A 129 -9.79 -10.43 -10.56
CA TYR A 129 -9.09 -9.25 -10.08
C TYR A 129 -8.14 -9.67 -8.96
N ARG A 130 -6.99 -9.01 -8.90
CA ARG A 130 -6.14 -9.01 -7.70
C ARG A 130 -6.39 -7.73 -6.92
N ILE A 131 -6.52 -7.83 -5.60
CA ILE A 131 -6.52 -6.70 -4.68
C ILE A 131 -5.21 -6.76 -3.92
N CYS A 132 -4.38 -5.73 -4.02
CA CYS A 132 -3.10 -5.69 -3.32
C CYS A 132 -2.99 -4.44 -2.45
N THR A 133 -2.27 -4.58 -1.34
CA THR A 133 -1.78 -3.44 -0.56
C THR A 133 -0.48 -2.92 -1.15
N MET A 134 -0.17 -1.64 -0.89
CA MET A 134 1.17 -1.09 -1.08
C MET A 134 1.52 -0.26 0.15
N ASN A 135 2.30 -0.83 1.07
CA ASN A 135 2.74 -0.16 2.30
C ASN A 135 3.99 0.67 2.02
N SER A 136 3.92 1.95 2.35
CA SER A 136 4.98 2.93 2.07
C SER A 136 5.32 3.75 3.31
N SER A 137 6.53 4.29 3.34
CA SER A 137 6.89 5.38 4.25
C SER A 137 6.07 6.64 3.93
N ASN A 138 6.21 7.67 4.78
CA ASN A 138 5.55 8.96 4.63
C ASN A 138 5.62 9.55 3.20
N SER A 139 6.79 9.48 2.56
CA SER A 139 7.11 10.02 1.23
C SER A 139 7.03 9.01 0.09
N HIS A 140 6.20 7.97 0.28
CA HIS A 140 5.81 6.98 -0.73
C HIS A 140 6.85 5.91 -1.08
N GLN A 141 8.08 5.91 -0.52
CA GLN A 141 8.98 4.78 -0.79
C GLN A 141 8.45 3.50 -0.16
N PRO A 142 8.64 2.33 -0.80
CA PRO A 142 8.34 1.05 -0.18
C PRO A 142 9.06 0.93 1.17
N VAL A 143 8.38 0.35 2.16
CA VAL A 143 8.97 0.19 3.49
C VAL A 143 10.23 -0.69 3.46
N VAL A 144 11.29 -0.22 4.10
CA VAL A 144 12.57 -0.92 4.21
C VAL A 144 12.71 -1.56 5.59
N MET A 145 13.10 -2.83 5.63
CA MET A 145 13.02 -3.70 6.82
C MET A 145 14.34 -4.45 7.09
N PRO A 146 14.64 -4.82 8.35
CA PRO A 146 15.98 -5.25 8.79
C PRO A 146 16.44 -6.63 8.29
N VAL A 147 15.56 -7.43 7.69
CA VAL A 147 15.84 -8.85 7.36
C VAL A 147 15.47 -9.12 5.91
N ALA A 148 16.32 -9.83 5.18
CA ALA A 148 16.03 -10.28 3.81
C ALA A 148 15.10 -11.51 3.78
N GLN A 149 15.33 -12.49 4.66
CA GLN A 149 14.50 -13.69 4.81
C GLN A 149 13.29 -13.42 5.72
N ARG A 150 12.24 -12.86 5.13
CA ARG A 150 11.01 -12.44 5.84
C ARG A 150 9.79 -12.58 4.92
N GLY A 151 8.61 -12.44 5.50
CA GLY A 151 7.38 -12.26 4.71
C GLY A 151 7.40 -10.95 3.92
N ALA A 152 6.58 -10.89 2.87
CA ALA A 152 6.30 -9.62 2.19
C ALA A 152 5.57 -8.67 3.13
N GLN A 153 5.86 -7.37 3.04
CA GLN A 153 5.14 -6.34 3.78
C GLN A 153 3.70 -6.16 3.27
N ASP A 154 3.45 -6.54 2.01
CA ASP A 154 2.20 -6.38 1.30
C ASP A 154 1.45 -7.70 1.17
N ASP A 155 0.14 -7.61 1.03
CA ASP A 155 -0.75 -8.73 0.75
C ASP A 155 -1.44 -8.56 -0.61
N CYS A 156 -1.79 -9.69 -1.23
CA CYS A 156 -2.56 -9.75 -2.46
C CYS A 156 -3.54 -10.93 -2.42
N ILE A 157 -4.82 -10.67 -2.68
CA ILE A 157 -5.88 -11.69 -2.83
C ILE A 157 -6.57 -11.64 -4.19
#